data_AF-A0A258EVJ0-F1
#
_entry.id   AF-A0A258EVJ0-F1
#
_cell.length_a   1.000
_cell.length_b   1.000
_cell.length_c   1.000
_cell.angle_alpha   90.00
_cell.angle_beta   90.00
_cell.angle_gamma   90.00
#
_symmetry.space_group_name_H-M   'P 1'
#
loop_
_entity.id
_entity.type
_entity.pdbx_description
1 polymer ?
#
loop_
_entity_poly.entity_id
_entity_poly.type
_entity_poly.pdbx_seq_one_letter_code
_entity_poly.pdbx_strand_id
1 'polypeptide(L)'
;SRRSKRDDIGDATDFMGWYIDQTTQTLGIPKSDASAQYLAYHEGRTGYVNQSYLGKPWLVDVAVAVGLRSEMYRQQLAYCR
;
A
#
# COMPACT_ATOMS: atom_id res chain seq x y z
N SER A 1 -9.22 -29.58 5.58
CA SER A 1 -8.19 -28.79 6.30
C SER A 1 -8.12 -27.40 5.68
N ARG A 2 -8.61 -26.36 6.38
CA ARG A 2 -8.79 -24.97 5.85
C ARG A 2 -7.88 -23.94 6.57
N ARG A 3 -6.86 -24.41 7.29
CA ARG A 3 -6.05 -23.62 8.24
C ARG A 3 -4.89 -22.86 7.57
N SER A 4 -4.11 -23.52 6.69
CA SER A 4 -2.94 -22.85 6.08
C SER A 4 -3.30 -21.62 5.22
N LYS A 5 -4.46 -21.65 4.54
CA LYS A 5 -4.92 -20.50 3.72
C LYS A 5 -5.18 -19.22 4.52
N ARG A 6 -5.40 -19.32 5.84
CA ARG A 6 -5.64 -18.16 6.71
C ARG A 6 -4.34 -17.66 7.33
N ASP A 7 -3.42 -18.56 7.66
CA ASP A 7 -2.11 -18.22 8.19
C ASP A 7 -1.32 -17.40 7.15
N ASP A 8 -1.34 -17.81 5.87
CA ASP A 8 -0.67 -17.08 4.77
C ASP A 8 -1.22 -15.65 4.56
N ILE A 9 -2.53 -15.45 4.76
CA ILE A 9 -3.18 -14.14 4.58
C ILE A 9 -2.94 -13.23 5.79
N GLY A 10 -2.96 -13.80 7.00
CA GLY A 10 -2.63 -13.09 8.23
C GLY A 10 -1.20 -12.56 8.19
N ASP A 11 -0.24 -13.45 7.91
CA ASP A 11 1.19 -13.11 7.85
C ASP A 11 1.48 -12.06 6.75
N ALA A 12 0.82 -12.18 5.59
CA ALA A 12 0.93 -11.19 4.53
C ALA A 12 0.39 -9.82 4.97
N THR A 13 -0.78 -9.78 5.61
CA THR A 13 -1.42 -8.51 6.03
C THR A 13 -0.64 -7.83 7.15
N ASP A 14 -0.11 -8.61 8.10
CA ASP A 14 0.75 -8.10 9.17
C ASP A 14 2.05 -7.51 8.61
N PHE A 15 2.65 -8.19 7.63
CA PHE A 15 3.81 -7.63 6.92
C PHE A 15 3.48 -6.33 6.19
N MET A 16 2.36 -6.27 5.47
CA MET A 16 1.92 -5.03 4.80
C MET A 16 1.73 -3.89 5.79
N GLY A 17 1.06 -4.15 6.92
CA GLY A 17 0.82 -3.17 7.97
C GLY A 17 2.12 -2.67 8.60
N TRP A 18 3.01 -3.59 8.99
CA TRP A 18 4.34 -3.25 9.50
C TRP A 18 5.13 -2.42 8.48
N TYR A 19 5.12 -2.80 7.20
CA TYR A 19 5.86 -2.09 6.17
C TYR A 19 5.34 -0.65 6.00
N ILE A 20 4.02 -0.46 5.92
CA ILE A 20 3.38 0.86 5.83
C ILE A 20 3.73 1.72 7.04
N ASP A 21 3.74 1.14 8.24
CA ASP A 21 4.09 1.84 9.47
C ASP A 21 5.55 2.32 9.44
N GLN A 22 6.48 1.44 9.04
CA GLN A 22 7.89 1.80 8.89
C GLN A 22 8.12 2.82 7.77
N THR A 23 7.36 2.74 6.66
CA THR A 23 7.41 3.72 5.57
C THR A 23 6.91 5.08 6.03
N THR A 24 5.84 5.13 6.80
CA THR A 24 5.33 6.37 7.41
C THR A 24 6.38 6.99 8.32
N GLN A 25 7.01 6.20 9.18
CA GLN A 25 8.05 6.67 10.11
C GLN A 25 9.30 7.17 9.40
N THR A 26 9.70 6.51 8.31
CA THR A 26 10.97 6.79 7.61
C THR A 26 10.83 7.90 6.56
N LEU A 27 9.75 7.89 5.79
CA LEU A 27 9.55 8.79 4.64
C LEU A 27 8.48 9.88 4.89
N GLY A 28 7.75 9.81 6.00
CA GLY A 28 6.67 10.74 6.30
C GLY A 28 5.43 10.56 5.42
N ILE A 29 5.37 9.50 4.60
CA ILE A 29 4.22 9.21 3.75
C ILE A 29 3.03 8.85 4.64
N PRO A 30 1.90 9.58 4.60
CA PRO A 30 0.75 9.24 5.42
C PRO A 30 0.24 7.82 5.13
N LYS A 31 -0.22 7.10 6.15
CA LYS A 31 -0.86 5.78 5.96
C LYS A 31 -2.09 5.84 5.04
N SER A 32 -2.74 7.00 4.97
CA SER A 32 -3.89 7.27 4.12
C SER A 32 -3.52 7.52 2.65
N ASP A 33 -2.26 7.84 2.35
CA ASP A 33 -1.79 8.01 0.97
C ASP A 33 -1.44 6.65 0.38
N ALA A 34 -2.49 5.91 0.00
CA ALA A 34 -2.35 4.54 -0.50
C ALA A 34 -1.52 4.48 -1.80
N SER A 35 -1.55 5.52 -2.63
CA SER A 35 -0.78 5.58 -3.87
C SER A 35 0.72 5.64 -3.57
N ALA A 36 1.14 6.57 -2.72
CA ALA A 36 2.55 6.70 -2.34
C ALA A 36 3.06 5.50 -1.54
N GLN A 37 2.23 4.95 -0.64
CA GLN A 37 2.56 3.71 0.08
C GLN A 37 2.74 2.52 -0.87
N TYR A 38 1.90 2.41 -1.91
CA TYR A 38 2.02 1.37 -2.92
C TYR A 38 3.32 1.51 -3.73
N LEU A 39 3.66 2.72 -4.17
CA LEU A 39 4.93 2.97 -4.87
C LEU A 39 6.14 2.64 -3.99
N ALA A 40 6.12 3.03 -2.73
CA ALA A 40 7.18 2.71 -1.77
C ALA A 40 7.29 1.20 -1.49
N TYR A 41 6.17 0.50 -1.40
CA TYR A 41 6.15 -0.96 -1.24
C TYR A 41 6.74 -1.67 -2.46
N HIS A 42 6.39 -1.22 -3.67
CA HIS A 42 6.83 -1.85 -4.91
C HIS A 42 8.30 -1.58 -5.25
N GLU A 43 8.75 -0.34 -5.12
CA GLU A 43 10.13 0.06 -5.46
C GLU A 43 11.10 -0.10 -4.29
N GLY A 44 10.59 -0.33 -3.08
CA GLY A 44 11.33 -0.09 -1.85
C GLY A 44 11.45 1.40 -1.52
N ARG A 45 11.70 1.73 -0.26
CA ARG A 45 11.81 3.12 0.22
C ARG A 45 12.87 3.94 -0.53
N THR A 46 14.05 3.36 -0.74
CA THR A 46 15.13 4.01 -1.50
C THR A 46 14.76 4.21 -2.96
N GLY A 47 14.13 3.22 -3.60
CA GLY A 47 13.68 3.33 -5.00
C GLY A 47 12.61 4.41 -5.16
N TYR A 48 11.68 4.49 -4.22
CA TYR A 48 10.67 5.54 -4.16
C TYR A 48 11.29 6.94 -4.02
N VAL A 49 12.23 7.13 -3.08
CA VAL A 49 12.95 8.40 -2.89
C VAL A 49 13.70 8.79 -4.16
N ASN A 50 14.32 7.82 -4.84
CA ASN A 50 15.00 8.01 -6.12
C ASN A 50 14.04 8.08 -7.32
N GLN A 51 12.73 8.02 -7.10
CA GLN A 51 11.68 8.10 -8.12
C GLN A 51 11.83 7.07 -9.25
N SER A 52 12.33 5.86 -8.94
CA SER A 52 12.55 4.81 -9.96
C SER A 52 11.26 4.37 -10.68
N TYR A 53 10.10 4.62 -10.06
CA TYR A 53 8.79 4.39 -10.67
C TYR A 53 8.51 5.29 -11.88
N LEU A 54 9.19 6.43 -12.05
CA LEU A 54 9.00 7.30 -13.22
C LEU A 54 9.45 6.64 -14.53
N GLY A 55 10.36 5.66 -14.46
CA GLY A 55 10.72 4.81 -15.60
C GLY A 55 9.69 3.71 -15.91
N LYS A 56 8.61 3.61 -15.12
CA LYS A 56 7.60 2.55 -15.20
C LYS A 56 6.20 3.17 -15.23
N PRO A 57 5.74 3.75 -16.37
CA PRO A 57 4.44 4.41 -16.44
C PRO A 57 3.28 3.54 -15.95
N TRP A 58 3.30 2.25 -16.30
CA TRP A 58 2.30 1.27 -15.86
C TRP A 58 2.19 1.19 -14.33
N LEU A 59 3.28 1.39 -13.60
CA LEU A 59 3.29 1.31 -12.14
C LEU A 59 2.63 2.54 -11.52
N VAL A 60 2.81 3.71 -12.12
CA VAL A 60 2.14 4.95 -11.73
C VAL A 60 0.63 4.80 -11.91
N ASP A 61 0.19 4.24 -13.04
CA ASP A 61 -1.23 4.00 -13.31
C ASP A 61 -1.85 3.06 -12.27
N VAL A 62 -1.14 1.99 -11.91
CA VAL A 62 -1.60 1.07 -10.86
C VAL A 62 -1.64 1.75 -9.49
N ALA A 63 -0.64 2.56 -9.14
CA ALA A 63 -0.63 3.31 -7.89
C ALA A 63 -1.84 4.24 -7.78
N VAL A 64 -2.18 4.95 -8.86
CA VAL A 64 -3.39 5.78 -8.93
C VAL A 64 -4.65 4.95 -8.72
N ALA A 65 -4.76 3.79 -9.39
CA ALA A 65 -5.91 2.90 -9.22
C ALA A 65 -6.06 2.38 -7.77
N VAL A 66 -4.94 2.09 -7.10
CA VAL A 66 -4.91 1.70 -5.67
C VAL A 66 -5.41 2.85 -4.80
N GLY A 67 -4.97 4.08 -5.05
CA GLY A 67 -5.45 5.28 -4.34
C GLY A 67 -6.97 5.46 -4.47
N LEU A 68 -7.49 5.40 -5.69
CA LEU A 68 -8.92 5.53 -5.97
C LEU A 68 -9.75 4.45 -5.27
N ARG A 69 -9.27 3.20 -5.28
CA ARG A 69 -9.95 2.09 -4.59
C ARG A 69 -9.94 2.25 -3.08
N SER A 70 -8.85 2.77 -2.50
CA SER A 70 -8.76 3.07 -1.07
C SER A 70 -9.77 4.13 -0.64
N GLU A 71 -9.93 5.20 -1.42
CA GLU A 71 -10.94 6.23 -1.18
C GLU A 71 -12.35 5.65 -1.23
N MET A 72 -12.67 4.88 -2.27
CA MET A 72 -13.98 4.21 -2.40
C MET A 72 -14.29 3.35 -1.18
N TYR A 73 -13.35 2.53 -0.70
CA TYR A 73 -13.57 1.71 0.49
C TYR A 73 -13.70 2.53 1.77
N ARG A 74 -12.96 3.63 1.91
CA ARG A 74 -13.10 4.53 3.04
C ARG A 74 -14.51 5.12 3.11
N GLN A 75 -15.06 5.54 1.97
CA GLN A 75 -16.41 6.07 1.87
C GLN A 75 -17.45 4.99 2.19
N GLN A 76 -17.33 3.79 1.60
CA GLN A 76 -18.24 2.67 1.89
C GLN A 76 -18.26 2.32 3.38
N LEU A 77 -17.09 2.27 4.03
CA LEU A 77 -16.99 2.01 5.47
C LEU A 77 -17.57 3.14 6.33
N ALA A 78 -17.60 4.38 5.84
CA ALA A 78 -18.23 5.49 6.55
C ALA A 78 -19.76 5.38 6.56
N TYR A 79 -20.36 4.82 5.50
CA TYR A 79 -21.79 4.59 5.39
C TYR A 79 -22.27 3.27 6.02
N CYS A 80 -21.39 2.26 6.11
CA CYS A 80 -21.70 0.96 6.72
C CYS A 80 -21.52 0.91 8.25
N ARG A 81 -21.51 2.07 8.93
CA ARG A 81 -21.43 2.16 10.39
C ARG A 81 -22.79 2.16 11.06
#